data_AF-I3C0C8-F1
#
_entry.id   AF-I3C0C8-F1
#
_cell.length_a   1.000
_cell.length_b   1.000
_cell.length_c   1.000
_cell.angle_alpha   90.00
_cell.angle_beta   90.00
_cell.angle_gamma   90.00
#
_symmetry.space_group_name_H-M   'P 1'
#
loop_
_entity.id
_entity.type
_entity.pdbx_description
1 polymer ?
#
loop_
_entity_poly.entity_id
_entity_poly.type
_entity_poly.pdbx_seq_one_letter_code
_entity_poly.pdbx_strand_id
1 'polypeptide(L)'
;METTKLIEKIEEIEKLYPTGDDSADERANSFYLLSLQFVRNYIGKDTEFYNSLLNYNKNYSDLAYSKKIEASSVLSSVKGYLKLNLDLKKSQSYNLKIDIISDFLNQAVNLANDKKYHPAASAILLGASLEEFLKQLCGQKEVDISEIKKTIDPISQKLKKENIITKQDFKDINSWVGLRNDATHGNFDEVNDRKRVLNAIEGVNLFMRKYSN
;
A
#
# COMPACT_ATOMS: atom_id res chain seq x y z
N MET A 1 10.19 12.11 10.43
CA MET A 1 10.06 13.25 11.36
C MET A 1 9.31 12.76 12.61
N GLU A 2 9.62 13.28 13.80
CA GLU A 2 8.90 12.94 15.04
C GLU A 2 7.51 13.58 15.05
N THR A 3 6.53 12.93 15.70
CA THR A 3 5.14 13.38 15.83
C THR A 3 5.04 14.82 16.30
N THR A 4 5.84 15.21 17.31
CA THR A 4 5.88 16.58 17.86
C THR A 4 6.24 17.61 16.78
N LYS A 5 7.26 17.33 15.96
CA LYS A 5 7.68 18.22 14.87
C LYS A 5 6.66 18.33 13.73
N LEU A 6 5.83 17.30 13.53
CA LEU A 6 4.70 17.35 12.59
C LEU A 6 3.60 18.27 13.10
N ILE A 7 3.27 18.17 14.39
CA ILE A 7 2.27 19.03 15.03
C ILE A 7 2.71 20.50 15.00
N GLU A 8 3.97 20.79 15.35
CA GLU A 8 4.53 22.15 15.28
C GLU A 8 4.42 22.75 13.87
N LYS A 9 4.71 21.98 12.83
CA LYS A 9 4.54 22.43 11.43
C LYS A 9 3.09 22.69 11.05
N ILE A 10 2.15 21.87 11.55
CA ILE A 10 0.72 22.12 11.34
C ILE A 10 0.34 23.46 11.98
N GLU A 11 0.79 23.71 13.21
CA GLU A 11 0.52 24.97 13.93
C GLU A 11 1.16 26.18 13.22
N GLU A 12 2.34 26.03 12.61
CA GLU A 12 2.95 27.05 11.75
C GLU A 12 2.10 27.34 10.50
N ILE A 13 1.56 26.30 9.84
CA ILE A 13 0.68 26.46 8.68
C ILE A 13 -0.63 27.12 9.09
N GLU A 14 -1.24 26.71 10.20
CA GLU A 14 -2.50 27.26 10.71
C GLU A 14 -2.41 28.77 11.00
N LYS A 15 -1.23 29.30 11.37
CA LYS A 15 -1.00 30.75 11.52
C LYS A 15 -1.16 31.54 10.22
N LEU A 16 -1.06 30.88 9.07
CA LEU A 16 -1.24 31.47 7.75
C LEU A 16 -2.71 31.46 7.29
N TYR A 17 -3.64 31.02 8.15
CA TYR A 17 -5.06 30.98 7.83
C TYR A 17 -5.59 32.39 7.47
N PRO A 18 -6.16 32.60 6.27
CA PRO A 18 -6.63 33.92 5.86
C PRO A 18 -7.87 34.40 6.64
N THR A 19 -7.82 35.59 7.25
CA THR A 19 -8.89 36.20 8.08
C THR A 19 -9.46 37.50 7.47
N GLY A 20 -10.76 37.76 7.62
CA GLY A 20 -11.39 38.98 7.07
C GLY A 20 -11.55 38.96 5.55
N ASP A 21 -11.54 40.15 4.91
CA ASP A 21 -11.60 40.36 3.44
C ASP A 21 -10.36 39.81 2.71
N ASP A 22 -9.38 39.32 3.48
CA ASP A 22 -8.22 38.54 3.02
C ASP A 22 -8.59 37.16 2.47
N SER A 23 -9.89 36.84 2.42
CA SER A 23 -10.49 35.75 1.66
C SER A 23 -10.33 35.88 0.14
N ALA A 24 -9.69 36.96 -0.35
CA ALA A 24 -9.23 37.06 -1.73
C ALA A 24 -8.61 35.74 -2.21
N ASP A 25 -9.01 35.30 -3.41
CA ASP A 25 -8.79 33.96 -3.94
C ASP A 25 -7.34 33.46 -3.77
N GLU A 26 -6.36 34.36 -3.90
CA GLU A 26 -4.93 34.00 -3.89
C GLU A 26 -4.42 33.49 -2.55
N ARG A 27 -4.75 34.14 -1.42
CA ARG A 27 -4.27 33.71 -0.09
C ARG A 27 -4.95 32.44 0.38
N ALA A 28 -6.24 32.31 0.10
CA ALA A 28 -6.99 31.10 0.40
C ALA A 28 -6.52 29.89 -0.44
N ASN A 29 -6.25 30.10 -1.74
CA ASN A 29 -5.63 29.07 -2.58
C ASN A 29 -4.19 28.76 -2.13
N SER A 30 -3.41 29.75 -1.72
CA SER A 30 -2.05 29.55 -1.22
C SER A 30 -2.03 28.70 0.06
N PHE A 31 -2.87 29.04 1.04
CA PHE A 31 -3.05 28.25 2.26
C PHE A 31 -3.45 26.81 1.94
N TYR A 32 -4.39 26.65 1.01
CA TYR A 32 -4.84 25.33 0.56
C TYR A 32 -3.73 24.51 -0.08
N LEU A 33 -2.98 25.10 -1.03
CA LEU A 33 -1.88 24.43 -1.71
C LEU A 33 -0.74 24.07 -0.75
N LEU A 34 -0.43 24.96 0.20
CA LEU A 34 0.54 24.68 1.26
C LEU A 34 0.11 23.49 2.10
N SER A 35 -1.16 23.44 2.51
CA SER A 35 -1.75 22.34 3.27
C SER A 35 -1.71 21.02 2.47
N LEU A 36 -2.07 21.05 1.19
CA LEU A 36 -1.99 19.90 0.29
C LEU A 36 -0.56 19.38 0.16
N GLN A 37 0.42 20.26 -0.03
CA GLN A 37 1.84 19.87 -0.12
C GLN A 37 2.38 19.34 1.21
N PHE A 38 1.98 19.92 2.33
CA PHE A 38 2.32 19.42 3.64
C PHE A 38 1.81 17.98 3.83
N VAL A 39 0.51 17.75 3.59
CA VAL A 39 -0.09 16.42 3.71
C VAL A 39 0.59 15.45 2.76
N ARG A 40 0.82 15.83 1.50
CA ARG A 40 1.53 14.98 0.51
C ARG A 40 2.91 14.53 0.99
N ASN A 41 3.72 15.47 1.47
CA ASN A 41 5.14 15.23 1.72
C ASN A 41 5.42 14.63 3.10
N TYR A 42 4.59 14.96 4.09
CA TYR A 42 4.84 14.61 5.48
C TYR A 42 3.85 13.60 6.05
N ILE A 43 2.63 13.53 5.50
CA ILE A 43 1.57 12.61 5.93
C ILE A 43 1.34 11.49 4.91
N GLY A 44 1.67 11.71 3.64
CA GLY A 44 1.66 10.70 2.58
C GLY A 44 0.51 10.85 1.57
N LYS A 45 0.83 10.61 0.30
CA LYS A 45 -0.11 10.68 -0.84
C LYS A 45 -1.20 9.60 -0.81
N ASP A 46 -0.99 8.50 -0.10
CA ASP A 46 -1.93 7.36 -0.06
C ASP A 46 -2.85 7.43 1.18
N THR A 47 -2.95 8.59 1.81
CA THR A 47 -3.80 8.79 2.99
C THR A 47 -5.15 9.38 2.61
N GLU A 48 -6.19 9.05 3.38
CA GLU A 48 -7.51 9.68 3.25
C GLU A 48 -7.45 11.20 3.43
N PHE A 49 -6.49 11.70 4.22
CA PHE A 49 -6.23 13.14 4.35
C PHE A 49 -5.81 13.77 3.02
N TYR A 50 -4.92 13.11 2.27
CA TYR A 50 -4.50 13.61 0.95
C TYR A 50 -5.63 13.48 -0.08
N ASN A 51 -6.34 12.35 -0.08
CA ASN A 51 -7.44 12.10 -1.01
C ASN A 51 -8.61 13.06 -0.81
N SER A 52 -8.98 13.39 0.44
CA SER A 52 -10.00 14.41 0.75
C SER A 52 -9.63 15.75 0.15
N LEU A 53 -8.39 16.23 0.35
CA LEU A 53 -7.93 17.47 -0.28
C LEU A 53 -7.98 17.33 -1.80
N LEU A 54 -7.33 16.33 -2.40
CA LEU A 54 -7.25 16.19 -3.86
C LEU A 54 -8.65 16.19 -4.53
N ASN A 55 -9.61 15.46 -3.95
CA ASN A 55 -10.97 15.38 -4.47
C ASN A 55 -11.72 16.72 -4.31
N TYR A 56 -11.52 17.41 -3.19
CA TYR A 56 -12.10 18.73 -2.99
C TYR A 56 -11.62 19.74 -4.03
N ASN A 57 -10.31 19.76 -4.33
CA ASN A 57 -9.77 20.66 -5.36
C ASN A 57 -10.34 20.39 -6.76
N LYS A 58 -10.58 19.12 -7.10
CA LYS A 58 -11.16 18.73 -8.39
C LYS A 58 -12.62 19.19 -8.52
N ASN A 59 -13.40 19.07 -7.45
CA ASN A 59 -14.83 19.35 -7.46
C ASN A 59 -15.16 20.84 -7.27
N TYR A 60 -14.25 21.61 -6.65
CA TYR A 60 -14.49 22.99 -6.24
C TYR A 60 -13.31 23.90 -6.58
N SER A 61 -12.79 23.82 -7.81
CA SER A 61 -11.59 24.56 -8.24
C SER A 61 -11.70 26.08 -8.05
N ASP A 62 -12.91 26.63 -8.15
CA ASP A 62 -13.15 28.08 -8.21
C ASP A 62 -13.65 28.66 -6.87
N LEU A 63 -13.74 27.84 -5.82
CA LEU A 63 -14.26 28.25 -4.50
C LEU A 63 -13.14 28.38 -3.47
N ALA A 64 -12.32 29.44 -3.58
CA ALA A 64 -11.16 29.61 -2.71
C ALA A 64 -11.53 29.70 -1.21
N TYR A 65 -12.64 30.35 -0.89
CA TYR A 65 -13.15 30.41 0.48
C TYR A 65 -13.43 29.01 1.05
N SER A 66 -14.05 28.14 0.27
CA SER A 66 -14.40 26.79 0.70
C SER A 66 -13.15 25.90 0.80
N LYS A 67 -12.18 26.09 -0.10
CA LYS A 67 -10.87 25.42 -0.05
C LYS A 67 -10.13 25.68 1.26
N LYS A 68 -10.01 26.94 1.72
CA LYS A 68 -9.29 27.20 2.98
C LYS A 68 -9.95 26.52 4.20
N ILE A 69 -11.27 26.41 4.21
CA ILE A 69 -12.01 25.71 5.27
C ILE A 69 -11.69 24.22 5.24
N GLU A 70 -11.74 23.59 4.06
CA GLU A 70 -11.40 22.17 3.90
C GLU A 70 -9.95 21.89 4.33
N ALA A 71 -9.00 22.71 3.88
CA ALA A 71 -7.60 22.59 4.29
C ALA A 71 -7.45 22.67 5.82
N SER A 72 -8.10 23.63 6.47
CA SER A 72 -8.06 23.76 7.94
C SER A 72 -8.69 22.55 8.65
N SER A 73 -9.77 22.00 8.09
CA SER A 73 -10.45 20.80 8.62
C SER A 73 -9.55 19.56 8.54
N VAL A 74 -8.88 19.36 7.41
CA VAL A 74 -7.95 18.24 7.21
C VAL A 74 -6.73 18.39 8.12
N LEU A 75 -6.13 19.57 8.23
CA LEU A 75 -4.99 19.82 9.13
C LEU A 75 -5.36 19.53 10.59
N SER A 76 -6.55 19.96 11.02
CA SER A 76 -7.08 19.66 12.35
C SER A 76 -7.24 18.15 12.57
N SER A 77 -7.73 17.43 11.56
CA SER A 77 -7.91 15.98 11.60
C SER A 77 -6.56 15.24 11.68
N VAL A 78 -5.57 15.67 10.89
CA VAL A 78 -4.19 15.14 10.96
C VAL A 78 -3.60 15.38 12.35
N LYS A 79 -3.74 16.60 12.89
CA LYS A 79 -3.27 16.94 14.24
C LYS A 79 -3.92 16.07 15.30
N GLY A 80 -5.23 15.81 15.19
CA GLY A 80 -5.96 14.88 16.06
C GLY A 80 -5.40 13.45 15.96
N TYR A 81 -5.21 12.95 14.73
CA TYR A 81 -4.63 11.63 14.46
C TYR A 81 -3.24 11.46 15.10
N LEU A 82 -2.38 12.47 14.93
CA LEU A 82 -1.04 12.51 15.53
C LEU A 82 -1.08 12.51 17.06
N LYS A 83 -1.98 13.30 17.68
CA LYS A 83 -2.14 13.38 19.14
C LYS A 83 -2.62 12.06 19.76
N LEU A 84 -3.41 11.29 19.01
CA LEU A 84 -3.88 9.98 19.43
C LEU A 84 -2.80 8.88 19.30
N ASN A 85 -1.58 9.23 18.85
CA ASN A 85 -0.51 8.28 18.57
C ASN A 85 -0.95 7.14 17.62
N LEU A 86 -1.87 7.44 16.71
CA LEU A 86 -2.22 6.51 15.65
C LEU A 86 -1.03 6.41 14.69
N ASP A 87 -0.58 5.19 14.40
CA ASP A 87 0.73 4.94 13.79
C ASP A 87 0.72 5.20 12.26
N LEU A 88 0.93 6.46 11.87
CA LEU A 88 1.08 6.87 10.46
C LEU A 88 2.16 6.07 9.74
N LYS A 89 3.24 5.71 10.45
CA LYS A 89 4.39 5.01 9.86
C LYS A 89 4.05 3.56 9.53
N LYS A 90 3.22 2.89 10.33
CA LYS A 90 2.77 1.51 10.07
C LYS A 90 1.97 1.44 8.77
N SER A 91 1.05 2.37 8.53
CA SER A 91 0.27 2.44 7.29
C SER A 91 1.11 2.82 6.06
N GLN A 92 1.96 3.86 6.14
CA GLN A 92 2.82 4.24 5.01
C GLN A 92 3.85 3.15 4.65
N SER A 93 4.50 2.56 5.65
CA SER A 93 5.49 1.50 5.41
C SER A 93 4.85 0.24 4.85
N TYR A 94 3.60 -0.06 5.24
CA TYR A 94 2.83 -1.14 4.66
C TYR A 94 2.52 -0.86 3.19
N ASN A 95 1.93 0.29 2.87
CA ASN A 95 1.58 0.66 1.50
C ASN A 95 2.80 0.67 0.56
N LEU A 96 3.93 1.23 1.01
CA LEU A 96 5.19 1.20 0.26
C LEU A 96 5.68 -0.21 -0.04
N LYS A 97 5.54 -1.14 0.91
CA LYS A 97 5.93 -2.54 0.68
C LYS A 97 4.99 -3.24 -0.30
N ILE A 98 3.68 -2.96 -0.24
CA ILE A 98 2.71 -3.50 -1.20
C ILE A 98 3.00 -3.00 -2.61
N ASP A 99 3.37 -1.72 -2.77
CA ASP A 99 3.79 -1.15 -4.05
C ASP A 99 5.03 -1.88 -4.61
N ILE A 100 6.05 -2.10 -3.77
CA ILE A 100 7.26 -2.84 -4.16
C ILE A 100 6.94 -4.28 -4.56
N ILE A 101 6.09 -4.97 -3.81
CA ILE A 101 5.66 -6.34 -4.15
C ILE A 101 4.91 -6.36 -5.50
N SER A 102 4.06 -5.36 -5.73
CA SER A 102 3.31 -5.22 -6.99
C SER A 102 4.25 -4.97 -8.18
N ASP A 103 5.33 -4.20 -7.98
CA ASP A 103 6.37 -4.03 -8.99
C ASP A 103 7.10 -5.35 -9.30
N PHE A 104 7.43 -6.15 -8.29
CA PHE A 104 8.02 -7.48 -8.50
C PHE A 104 7.09 -8.42 -9.27
N LEU A 105 5.77 -8.37 -9.04
CA LEU A 105 4.82 -9.14 -9.86
C LEU A 105 4.76 -8.65 -11.31
N ASN A 106 4.86 -7.34 -11.56
CA ASN A 106 4.98 -6.81 -12.92
C ASN A 106 6.28 -7.28 -13.60
N GLN A 107 7.39 -7.32 -12.88
CA GLN A 107 8.63 -7.90 -13.39
C GLN A 107 8.45 -9.40 -13.70
N ALA A 108 7.71 -10.15 -12.88
CA ALA A 108 7.39 -11.55 -13.14
C ALA A 108 6.56 -11.71 -14.43
N VAL A 109 5.59 -10.82 -14.68
CA VAL A 109 4.84 -10.78 -15.95
C VAL A 109 5.77 -10.54 -17.14
N ASN A 110 6.68 -9.57 -17.03
CA ASN A 110 7.63 -9.26 -18.09
C ASN A 110 8.54 -10.47 -18.40
N LEU A 111 9.04 -11.15 -17.37
CA LEU A 111 9.86 -12.36 -17.51
C LEU A 111 9.10 -13.52 -18.17
N ALA A 112 7.82 -13.72 -17.82
CA ALA A 112 7.01 -14.78 -18.42
C ALA A 112 6.70 -14.51 -19.90
N ASN A 113 6.51 -13.24 -20.28
CA ASN A 113 6.20 -12.83 -21.65
C ASN A 113 7.44 -12.80 -22.57
N ASP A 114 8.63 -12.53 -22.02
CA ASP A 114 9.86 -12.55 -22.80
C ASP A 114 10.35 -13.99 -23.04
N LYS A 115 10.30 -14.42 -24.30
CA LYS A 115 10.72 -15.76 -24.73
C LYS A 115 12.22 -16.02 -24.57
N LYS A 116 13.04 -14.98 -24.36
CA LYS A 116 14.48 -15.12 -24.09
C LYS A 116 14.75 -15.76 -22.72
N TYR A 117 13.81 -15.67 -21.80
CA TYR A 117 13.93 -16.22 -20.46
C TYR A 117 13.06 -17.47 -20.27
N HIS A 118 13.52 -18.35 -19.39
CA HIS A 118 12.74 -19.48 -18.94
C HIS A 118 11.65 -19.00 -17.96
N PRO A 119 10.39 -19.46 -18.08
CA PRO A 119 9.30 -19.08 -17.17
C PRO A 119 9.55 -19.41 -15.69
N ALA A 120 10.50 -20.29 -15.39
CA ALA A 120 10.96 -20.57 -14.03
C ALA A 120 11.41 -19.30 -13.29
N ALA A 121 12.09 -18.36 -13.96
CA ALA A 121 12.49 -17.10 -13.34
C ALA A 121 11.27 -16.27 -12.87
N SER A 122 10.21 -16.27 -13.68
CA SER A 122 8.95 -15.64 -13.34
C SER A 122 8.24 -16.35 -12.18
N ALA A 123 8.20 -17.67 -12.16
CA ALA A 123 7.61 -18.45 -11.06
C ALA A 123 8.35 -18.27 -9.72
N ILE A 124 9.68 -18.10 -9.74
CA ILE A 124 10.47 -17.78 -8.55
C ILE A 124 10.08 -16.40 -8.01
N LEU A 125 10.01 -15.39 -8.90
CA LEU A 125 9.67 -14.03 -8.51
C LEU A 125 8.22 -13.90 -8.03
N LEU A 126 7.30 -14.65 -8.64
CA LEU A 126 5.91 -14.84 -8.16
C LEU A 126 5.89 -15.32 -6.71
N GLY A 127 6.62 -16.40 -6.41
CA GLY A 127 6.63 -16.96 -5.06
C GLY A 127 7.30 -16.04 -4.04
N ALA A 128 8.39 -15.37 -4.40
CA ALA A 128 9.03 -14.38 -3.54
C ALA A 128 8.07 -13.22 -3.21
N SER A 129 7.33 -12.73 -4.20
CA SER A 129 6.34 -11.66 -4.04
C SER A 129 5.19 -12.09 -3.12
N LEU A 130 4.65 -13.30 -3.32
CA LEU A 130 3.62 -13.88 -2.47
C LEU A 130 4.10 -14.05 -1.03
N GLU A 131 5.32 -14.53 -0.82
CA GLU A 131 5.88 -14.71 0.52
C GLU A 131 6.00 -13.39 1.27
N GLU A 132 6.53 -12.35 0.63
CA GLU A 132 6.63 -11.01 1.24
C GLU A 132 5.25 -10.42 1.54
N PHE A 133 4.28 -10.61 0.64
CA PHE A 133 2.91 -10.18 0.89
C PHE A 133 2.31 -10.86 2.12
N LEU A 134 2.44 -12.19 2.25
CA LEU A 134 1.92 -12.92 3.39
C LEU A 134 2.56 -12.48 4.71
N LYS A 135 3.86 -12.16 4.71
CA LYS A 135 4.55 -11.55 5.88
C LYS A 135 3.96 -10.19 6.22
N GLN A 136 3.68 -9.34 5.23
CA GLN A 136 3.02 -8.05 5.47
C GLN A 136 1.60 -8.22 6.01
N LEU A 137 0.84 -9.16 5.46
CA LEU A 137 -0.51 -9.48 5.92
C LEU A 137 -0.52 -9.93 7.38
N CYS A 138 0.43 -10.77 7.80
CA CYS A 138 0.60 -11.12 9.21
C CYS A 138 0.83 -9.89 10.09
N GLY A 139 1.71 -8.97 9.68
CA GLY A 139 1.96 -7.74 10.42
C GLY A 139 0.74 -6.81 10.50
N GLN A 140 -0.07 -6.75 9.44
CA GLN A 140 -1.30 -5.96 9.38
C GLN A 140 -2.41 -6.54 10.27
N LYS A 141 -2.54 -7.87 10.29
CA LYS A 141 -3.56 -8.59 11.06
C LYS A 141 -3.07 -9.01 12.46
N GLU A 142 -1.88 -8.55 12.84
CA GLU A 142 -1.25 -8.80 14.14
C GLU A 142 -1.10 -10.30 14.47
N VAL A 143 -0.84 -11.09 13.43
CA VAL A 143 -0.58 -12.52 13.52
C VAL A 143 0.88 -12.74 13.90
N ASP A 144 1.10 -13.37 15.06
CA ASP A 144 2.45 -13.72 15.51
C ASP A 144 3.03 -14.87 14.67
N ILE A 145 4.16 -14.60 14.03
CA ILE A 145 4.94 -15.55 13.22
C ILE A 145 6.39 -15.69 13.72
N SER A 146 6.68 -15.26 14.95
CA SER A 146 8.02 -15.30 15.54
C SER A 146 8.55 -16.73 15.73
N GLU A 147 7.67 -17.67 16.10
CA GLU A 147 8.00 -19.07 16.38
C GLU A 147 7.94 -20.00 15.16
N ILE A 148 7.61 -19.49 13.98
CA ILE A 148 7.50 -20.30 12.76
C ILE A 148 8.55 -19.88 11.71
N LYS A 149 8.88 -20.81 10.81
CA LYS A 149 9.68 -20.47 9.63
C LYS A 149 8.90 -19.45 8.79
N LYS A 150 9.56 -18.35 8.42
CA LYS A 150 8.95 -17.24 7.68
C LYS A 150 8.91 -17.52 6.18
N THR A 151 8.33 -18.66 5.80
CA THR A 151 8.11 -19.09 4.42
C THR A 151 6.62 -19.22 4.11
N ILE A 152 6.26 -19.39 2.83
CA ILE A 152 4.85 -19.42 2.40
C ILE A 152 4.03 -20.50 3.14
N ASP A 153 4.52 -21.73 3.24
CA ASP A 153 3.72 -22.84 3.79
C ASP A 153 3.36 -22.64 5.27
N PRO A 154 4.31 -22.37 6.20
CA PRO A 154 3.95 -22.16 7.60
C PRO A 154 3.09 -20.92 7.81
N ILE A 155 3.37 -19.83 7.08
CA ILE A 155 2.61 -18.58 7.19
C ILE A 155 1.17 -18.78 6.70
N SER A 156 0.96 -19.39 5.54
CA SER A 156 -0.38 -19.62 4.99
C SER A 156 -1.20 -20.58 5.86
N GLN A 157 -0.57 -21.60 6.45
CA GLN A 157 -1.22 -22.48 7.42
C GLN A 157 -1.66 -21.73 8.68
N LYS A 158 -0.79 -20.86 9.22
CA LYS A 158 -1.09 -20.02 10.38
C LYS A 158 -2.24 -19.05 10.09
N LEU A 159 -2.18 -18.32 8.97
CA LEU A 159 -3.24 -17.40 8.54
C LEU A 159 -4.60 -18.11 8.35
N LYS A 160 -4.59 -19.33 7.81
CA LYS A 160 -5.80 -20.15 7.69
C LYS A 160 -6.33 -20.57 9.06
N LYS A 161 -5.44 -21.03 9.96
CA LYS A 161 -5.81 -21.47 11.32
C LYS A 161 -6.48 -20.34 12.11
N GLU A 162 -6.02 -19.11 11.89
CA GLU A 162 -6.59 -17.91 12.51
C GLU A 162 -7.77 -17.30 11.73
N ASN A 163 -8.26 -18.00 10.69
CA ASN A 163 -9.36 -17.57 9.83
C ASN A 163 -9.14 -16.20 9.15
N ILE A 164 -7.89 -15.77 8.99
CA ILE A 164 -7.53 -14.56 8.24
C ILE A 164 -7.72 -14.79 6.74
N ILE A 165 -7.39 -15.99 6.26
CA ILE A 165 -7.62 -16.41 4.87
C ILE A 165 -8.61 -17.57 4.82
N THR A 166 -9.35 -17.69 3.73
CA THR A 166 -10.32 -18.77 3.56
C THR A 166 -9.64 -20.10 3.23
N LYS A 167 -10.39 -21.20 3.37
CA LYS A 167 -9.93 -22.53 2.93
C LYS A 167 -9.63 -22.57 1.42
N GLN A 168 -10.32 -21.76 0.62
CA GLN A 168 -10.08 -21.68 -0.82
C GLN A 168 -8.77 -20.93 -1.09
N ASP A 169 -8.57 -19.75 -0.47
CA ASP A 169 -7.33 -18.99 -0.62
C ASP A 169 -6.10 -19.84 -0.27
N PHE A 170 -6.18 -20.64 0.80
CA PHE A 170 -5.10 -21.56 1.17
C PHE A 170 -4.79 -22.61 0.09
N LYS A 171 -5.82 -23.13 -0.61
CA LYS A 171 -5.61 -24.07 -1.71
C LYS A 171 -4.96 -23.38 -2.90
N ASP A 172 -5.39 -22.16 -3.22
CA ASP A 172 -4.84 -21.37 -4.31
C ASP A 172 -3.36 -21.04 -4.04
N ILE A 173 -3.02 -20.62 -2.81
CA ILE A 173 -1.65 -20.41 -2.35
C ILE A 173 -0.80 -21.66 -2.53
N ASN A 174 -1.27 -22.82 -2.08
CA ASN A 174 -0.51 -24.08 -2.25
C ASN A 174 -0.28 -24.43 -3.73
N SER A 175 -1.23 -24.10 -4.61
CA SER A 175 -1.06 -24.30 -6.05
C SER A 175 0.06 -23.43 -6.61
N TRP A 176 0.14 -22.15 -6.20
CA TRP A 176 1.20 -21.24 -6.62
C TRP A 176 2.57 -21.62 -6.03
N VAL A 177 2.59 -22.09 -4.78
CA VAL A 177 3.80 -22.65 -4.15
C VAL A 177 4.34 -23.83 -4.93
N GLY A 178 3.47 -24.70 -5.45
CA GLY A 178 3.87 -25.81 -6.32
C GLY A 178 4.72 -25.33 -7.51
N LEU A 179 4.23 -24.35 -8.26
CA LEU A 179 4.95 -23.75 -9.40
C LEU A 179 6.31 -23.17 -8.99
N ARG A 180 6.37 -22.44 -7.86
CA ARG A 180 7.62 -21.91 -7.33
C ARG A 180 8.59 -23.04 -6.95
N ASN A 181 8.09 -24.09 -6.30
CA ASN A 181 8.92 -25.19 -5.84
C ASN A 181 9.55 -25.92 -7.03
N ASP A 182 8.75 -26.25 -8.03
CA ASP A 182 9.23 -26.86 -9.27
C ASP A 182 10.33 -26.00 -9.93
N ALA A 183 10.14 -24.68 -9.99
CA ALA A 183 11.13 -23.76 -10.52
C ALA A 183 12.44 -23.75 -9.72
N THR A 184 12.36 -23.72 -8.38
CA THR A 184 13.55 -23.71 -7.51
C THR A 184 14.28 -25.04 -7.40
N HIS A 185 13.59 -26.15 -7.68
CA HIS A 185 14.16 -27.49 -7.64
C HIS A 185 14.65 -27.98 -9.03
N GLY A 186 14.51 -27.16 -10.06
CA GLY A 186 14.99 -27.47 -11.41
C GLY A 186 14.06 -28.36 -12.23
N ASN A 187 12.81 -28.54 -11.80
CA ASN A 187 11.76 -29.27 -12.53
C ASN A 187 11.22 -28.38 -13.66
N PHE A 188 12.07 -27.95 -14.57
CA PHE A 188 11.75 -26.92 -15.57
C PHE A 188 10.62 -27.33 -16.51
N ASP A 189 10.47 -28.62 -16.78
CA ASP A 189 9.38 -29.16 -17.59
C ASP A 189 7.99 -28.90 -16.97
N GLU A 190 7.88 -28.93 -15.64
CA GLU A 190 6.63 -28.66 -14.92
C GLU A 190 6.24 -27.18 -14.94
N VAL A 191 7.19 -26.28 -15.26
CA VAL A 191 7.01 -24.82 -15.26
C VAL A 191 7.14 -24.23 -16.67
N ASN A 192 7.26 -25.06 -17.71
CA ASN A 192 7.48 -24.61 -19.09
C ASN A 192 6.26 -23.89 -19.70
N ASP A 193 5.06 -24.13 -19.17
CA ASP A 193 3.85 -23.46 -19.61
C ASP A 193 3.78 -22.01 -19.08
N ARG A 194 4.18 -21.08 -19.94
CA ARG A 194 4.10 -19.63 -19.68
C ARG A 194 2.69 -19.15 -19.34
N LYS A 195 1.65 -19.71 -19.96
CA LYS A 195 0.26 -19.31 -19.67
C LYS A 195 -0.13 -19.73 -18.26
N ARG A 196 0.28 -20.92 -17.83
CA ARG A 196 0.08 -21.38 -16.45
C ARG A 196 0.75 -20.45 -15.44
N VAL A 197 1.98 -20.00 -15.71
CA VAL A 197 2.69 -19.04 -14.85
C VAL A 197 2.00 -17.67 -14.83
N LEU A 198 1.60 -17.14 -15.99
CA LEU A 198 0.86 -15.87 -16.08
C LEU A 198 -0.48 -15.93 -15.33
N ASN A 199 -1.23 -17.03 -15.45
CA ASN A 199 -2.47 -17.23 -14.70
C ASN A 199 -2.22 -17.28 -13.19
N ALA A 200 -1.11 -17.87 -12.75
CA ALA A 200 -0.73 -17.89 -11.34
C ALA A 200 -0.36 -16.49 -10.82
N ILE A 201 0.33 -15.68 -11.62
CA ILE A 201 0.61 -14.27 -11.30
C ILE A 201 -0.69 -13.48 -11.14
N GLU A 202 -1.63 -13.64 -12.07
CA GLU A 202 -2.93 -12.96 -11.96
C GLU A 202 -3.71 -13.43 -10.73
N GLY A 203 -3.67 -14.73 -10.41
CA GLY A 203 -4.24 -15.26 -9.18
C GLY A 203 -3.66 -14.60 -7.92
N VAL A 204 -2.34 -14.43 -7.85
CA VAL A 204 -1.68 -13.73 -6.74
C VAL A 204 -2.08 -12.25 -6.71
N ASN A 205 -2.15 -11.56 -7.84
CA ASN A 205 -2.61 -10.16 -7.91
C ASN A 205 -4.04 -10.00 -7.34
N LEU A 206 -4.96 -10.88 -7.74
CA LEU A 206 -6.34 -10.85 -7.26
C LEU A 206 -6.42 -11.15 -5.75
N PHE A 207 -5.63 -12.12 -5.27
CA PHE A 207 -5.50 -12.40 -3.84
C PHE A 207 -4.96 -11.20 -3.06
N MET A 208 -3.90 -10.56 -3.54
CA MET A 208 -3.35 -9.37 -2.89
C MET A 208 -4.36 -8.24 -2.81
N ARG A 209 -5.07 -7.94 -3.91
CA ARG A 209 -6.13 -6.91 -3.93
C ARG A 209 -7.24 -7.20 -2.94
N LYS A 210 -7.65 -8.47 -2.80
CA LYS A 210 -8.67 -8.89 -1.82
C LYS A 210 -8.27 -8.58 -0.37
N TYR A 211 -6.98 -8.60 -0.04
CA TYR A 211 -6.47 -8.47 1.33
C TYR A 211 -5.72 -7.15 1.60
N SER A 212 -5.61 -6.26 0.61
CA SER A 212 -4.97 -4.93 0.74
C SER A 212 -5.95 -3.82 1.12
N ASN A 213 -7.26 -4.11 1.15
CA ASN A 213 -8.34 -3.18 1.51
C ASN A 213 -8.74 -3.31 2.99
#